data_AF-A0A124JXB2-F1
#
_entry.id   AF-A0A124JXB2-F1
#
_cell.length_a   1.000
_cell.length_b   1.000
_cell.length_c   1.000
_cell.angle_alpha   90.00
_cell.angle_beta   90.00
_cell.angle_gamma   90.00
#
_symmetry.space_group_name_H-M   'P 1'
#
loop_
_entity.id
_entity.type
_entity.pdbx_description
1 polymer ?
#
loop_
_entity_poly.entity_id
_entity_poly.type
_entity_poly.pdbx_seq_one_letter_code
_entity_poly.pdbx_strand_id
1 'polypeptide(L)'
;MCGQLVVDRAHERFGAEVTIADLARHSFPDFNCNLVHIYEVWERLEEDWRFELDRDASTLEYATGVSARFKDGSTLHISAWADCCDGSGCRHCRG
;
A
#
# COMPACT_ATOMS: atom_id res chain seq x y z
N MET A 1 -2.36 12.49 -12.79
CA MET A 1 -0.99 12.39 -12.25
C MET A 1 -0.92 11.04 -11.56
N CYS A 2 -0.03 10.17 -12.01
CA CYS A 2 0.13 8.82 -11.48
C CYS A 2 1.02 8.92 -10.23
N GLY A 3 0.47 8.59 -9.06
CA GLY A 3 1.15 8.85 -7.79
C GLY A 3 2.25 7.83 -7.46
N GLN A 4 3.19 8.27 -6.64
CA GLN A 4 4.44 7.58 -6.34
C GLN A 4 4.26 6.44 -5.34
N LEU A 5 5.20 5.49 -5.39
CA LEU A 5 5.50 4.60 -4.27
C LEU A 5 6.54 5.31 -3.39
N VAL A 6 6.16 5.69 -2.17
CA VAL A 6 6.95 6.56 -1.28
C VAL A 6 7.06 5.96 0.10
N VAL A 7 8.29 5.93 0.63
CA VAL A 7 8.55 5.54 2.02
C VAL A 7 8.56 6.79 2.89
N ASP A 8 7.68 6.84 3.88
CA ASP A 8 7.71 7.80 4.97
C ASP A 8 8.37 7.18 6.21
N ARG A 9 9.40 7.86 6.71
CA ARG A 9 10.19 7.47 7.89
C ARG A 9 9.97 8.42 9.08
N ALA A 10 9.06 9.39 8.98
CA ALA A 10 8.85 10.42 10.01
C ALA A 10 8.55 9.86 11.41
N HIS A 11 8.03 8.63 11.48
CA HIS A 11 7.68 7.96 12.72
C HIS A 11 8.42 6.63 12.92
N GLU A 12 9.51 6.41 12.18
CA GLU A 12 10.40 5.27 12.36
C GLU A 12 11.03 5.31 13.77
N ARG A 13 11.10 4.15 14.42
CA ARG A 13 11.36 4.05 15.87
C ARG A 13 12.79 3.73 16.26
N PHE A 14 13.58 3.16 15.35
CA PHE A 14 14.85 2.49 15.65
C PHE A 14 16.07 3.17 15.02
N GLY A 15 15.90 4.24 14.24
CA GLY A 15 16.97 4.93 13.53
C GLY A 15 17.59 4.09 12.43
N ALA A 16 16.85 3.13 11.87
CA ALA A 16 17.39 2.20 10.87
C ALA A 16 17.69 2.89 9.53
N GLU A 17 18.83 2.56 8.92
CA GLU A 17 19.18 3.04 7.57
C GLU A 17 18.20 2.51 6.50
N VAL A 18 17.67 1.30 6.74
CA VAL A 18 16.68 0.61 5.92
C VAL A 18 15.53 0.17 6.82
N THR A 19 14.31 0.62 6.51
CA THR A 19 13.10 0.28 7.27
C THR A 19 12.35 -0.89 6.65
N ILE A 20 11.32 -1.41 7.33
CA ILE A 20 10.44 -2.43 6.75
C ILE A 20 9.72 -1.90 5.51
N ALA A 21 9.27 -0.64 5.53
CA ALA A 21 8.68 0.00 4.34
C ALA A 21 9.67 0.07 3.14
N ASP A 22 10.98 0.28 3.39
CA ASP A 22 12.00 0.23 2.34
C ASP A 22 12.12 -1.15 1.69
N LEU A 23 11.96 -2.21 2.50
CA LEU A 23 11.93 -3.59 2.00
C LEU A 23 10.62 -3.89 1.28
N ALA A 24 9.49 -3.47 1.83
CA ALA A 24 8.16 -3.71 1.27
C ALA A 24 7.94 -3.07 -0.11
N ARG A 25 8.65 -1.99 -0.42
CA ARG A 25 8.75 -1.46 -1.80
C ARG A 25 9.05 -2.55 -2.83
N HIS A 26 9.90 -3.52 -2.49
CA HIS A 26 10.36 -4.53 -3.43
C HIS A 26 9.30 -5.59 -3.75
N SER A 27 8.17 -5.62 -3.03
CA SER A 27 6.99 -6.40 -3.41
C SER A 27 6.27 -5.87 -4.67
N PHE A 28 6.64 -4.66 -5.13
CA PHE A 28 6.01 -3.97 -6.25
C PHE A 28 7.02 -3.56 -7.35
N PRO A 29 7.77 -4.51 -7.95
CA PRO A 29 8.85 -4.20 -8.89
C PRO A 29 8.37 -3.56 -10.19
N ASP A 30 7.17 -3.95 -10.66
CA ASP A 30 6.56 -3.47 -11.90
C ASP A 30 5.39 -2.50 -11.63
N PHE A 31 5.45 -1.78 -10.50
CA PHE A 31 4.39 -0.88 -10.09
C PHE A 31 4.10 0.18 -11.17
N ASN A 32 2.89 0.13 -11.70
CA ASN A 32 2.33 1.18 -12.53
C ASN A 32 1.05 1.66 -11.88
N CYS A 33 1.12 2.83 -11.26
CA CYS A 33 -0.02 3.40 -10.56
C CYS A 33 -1.27 3.43 -11.46
N ASN A 34 -1.19 3.71 -12.78
CA ASN A 34 -2.39 3.78 -13.65
C ASN A 34 -3.12 2.44 -13.85
N LEU A 35 -2.48 1.32 -13.49
CA LEU A 35 -3.00 -0.03 -13.72
C LEU A 35 -3.26 -0.80 -12.43
N VAL A 36 -2.73 -0.33 -11.29
CA VAL A 36 -2.77 -1.08 -10.04
C VAL A 36 -4.02 -0.73 -9.23
N HIS A 37 -4.70 -1.75 -8.76
CA HIS A 37 -5.87 -1.60 -7.91
C HIS A 37 -5.53 -1.58 -6.42
N ILE A 38 -6.26 -0.76 -5.64
CA ILE A 38 -6.04 -0.67 -4.19
C ILE A 38 -6.16 -2.02 -3.47
N TYR A 39 -7.02 -2.91 -3.96
CA TYR A 39 -7.24 -4.24 -3.38
C TYR A 39 -6.07 -5.19 -3.69
N GLU A 40 -5.54 -5.16 -4.91
CA GLU A 40 -4.36 -5.96 -5.29
C GLU A 40 -3.13 -5.54 -4.49
N VAL A 41 -2.97 -4.22 -4.27
CA VAL A 41 -1.92 -3.70 -3.40
C VAL A 41 -2.06 -4.23 -1.99
N TRP A 42 -3.26 -4.18 -1.44
CA TRP A 42 -3.52 -4.64 -0.09
C TRP A 42 -3.34 -6.16 0.06
N GLU A 43 -3.83 -6.96 -0.90
CA GLU A 43 -3.63 -8.41 -0.93
C GLU A 43 -2.15 -8.76 -0.98
N ARG A 44 -1.34 -8.09 -1.81
CA ARG A 44 0.11 -8.31 -1.86
C ARG A 44 0.80 -7.94 -0.55
N LEU A 45 0.42 -6.83 0.06
CA LEU A 45 0.94 -6.43 1.37
C LEU A 45 0.62 -7.49 2.43
N GLU A 46 -0.61 -8.00 2.46
CA GLU A 46 -1.00 -9.04 3.39
C GLU A 46 -0.28 -10.37 3.13
N GLU A 47 -0.06 -10.74 1.87
CA GLU A 47 0.66 -11.98 1.50
C GLU A 47 2.11 -11.93 1.97
N ASP A 48 2.82 -10.85 1.66
CA ASP A 48 4.26 -10.73 1.88
C ASP A 48 4.61 -10.25 3.30
N TRP A 49 3.77 -9.40 3.91
CA TRP A 49 4.12 -8.61 5.10
C TRP A 49 3.14 -8.75 6.26
N ARG A 50 2.26 -9.76 6.25
CA ARG A 50 1.21 -9.96 7.28
C ARG A 50 1.65 -9.71 8.72
N PHE A 51 2.84 -10.20 9.07
CA PHE A 51 3.35 -10.16 10.44
C PHE A 51 4.01 -8.84 10.81
N GLU A 52 4.38 -8.02 9.83
CA GLU A 52 5.04 -6.73 10.04
C GLU A 52 4.08 -5.54 9.87
N LEU A 53 2.94 -5.76 9.21
CA LEU A 53 1.91 -4.74 9.06
C LEU A 53 1.25 -4.42 10.41
N ASP A 54 1.14 -3.13 10.67
CA ASP A 54 0.20 -2.56 11.62
C ASP A 54 -1.11 -2.29 10.89
N ARG A 55 -1.97 -3.31 10.86
CA ARG A 55 -3.22 -3.31 10.09
C ARG A 55 -4.18 -2.23 10.56
N ASP A 56 -4.23 -1.99 11.88
CA ASP A 56 -5.13 -1.02 12.50
C ASP A 56 -4.70 0.43 12.23
N ALA A 57 -3.40 0.65 12.02
CA ALA A 57 -2.83 1.95 11.68
C ALA A 57 -2.65 2.19 10.16
N SER A 58 -2.98 1.19 9.32
CA SER A 58 -2.92 1.30 7.87
C SER A 58 -4.23 1.85 7.29
N THR A 59 -4.16 2.62 6.20
CA THR A 59 -5.34 3.22 5.57
C THR A 59 -5.45 2.86 4.09
N LEU A 60 -6.71 2.76 3.66
CA LEU A 60 -7.13 2.55 2.28
C LEU A 60 -8.08 3.68 1.92
N GLU A 61 -7.70 4.52 0.95
CA GLU A 61 -8.50 5.67 0.54
C GLU A 61 -8.86 5.55 -0.94
N TYR A 62 -10.18 5.54 -1.19
CA TYR A 62 -10.75 5.43 -2.53
C TYR A 62 -10.27 6.60 -3.41
N ALA A 63 -9.77 6.28 -4.61
CA ALA A 63 -9.15 7.22 -5.56
C ALA A 63 -7.81 7.86 -5.15
N THR A 64 -7.27 7.55 -3.95
CA THR A 64 -5.98 8.08 -3.47
C THR A 64 -4.91 6.99 -3.38
N GLY A 65 -5.23 5.84 -2.78
CA GLY A 65 -4.31 4.70 -2.67
C GLY A 65 -4.29 4.00 -1.31
N VAL A 66 -3.15 3.40 -0.98
CA VAL A 66 -2.90 2.65 0.25
C VAL A 66 -1.77 3.31 1.03
N SER A 67 -1.94 3.49 2.34
CA SER A 67 -0.85 3.81 3.26
C SER A 67 -0.67 2.65 4.24
N ALA A 68 0.36 1.84 3.98
CA ALA A 68 0.67 0.66 4.77
C ALA A 68 1.64 1.03 5.90
N ARG A 69 1.17 0.90 7.14
CA ARG A 69 1.99 1.16 8.32
C ARG A 69 2.64 -0.13 8.79
N PHE A 70 3.91 -0.07 9.18
CA PHE A 70 4.65 -1.22 9.71
C PHE A 70 4.96 -1.05 11.19
N LYS A 71 5.27 -2.16 11.86
CA LYS A 71 5.57 -2.23 13.30
C LYS A 71 6.76 -1.38 13.74
N ASP A 72 7.71 -1.14 12.83
CA ASP A 72 8.85 -0.24 13.04
C ASP A 72 8.47 1.25 12.98
N GLY A 73 7.21 1.56 12.65
CA GLY A 73 6.69 2.90 12.52
C GLY A 73 6.95 3.54 11.14
N SER A 74 7.62 2.85 10.22
CA SER A 74 7.72 3.31 8.83
C SER A 74 6.40 3.10 8.09
N THR A 75 6.15 3.92 7.07
CA THR A 75 4.92 3.87 6.27
C THR A 75 5.26 3.80 4.79
N LEU A 76 4.60 2.92 4.05
CA LEU A 76 4.68 2.85 2.60
C LEU A 76 3.40 3.42 1.99
N HIS A 77 3.51 4.54 1.30
CA HIS A 77 2.42 5.14 0.53
C HIS A 77 2.47 4.62 -0.91
N ILE A 78 1.35 4.08 -1.38
CA ILE A 78 1.23 3.46 -2.70
C ILE A 78 -0.01 4.06 -3.36
N SER A 79 0.18 4.85 -4.41
CA SER A 79 -0.95 5.38 -5.17
C SER A 79 -1.57 4.31 -6.06
N ALA A 80 -2.81 3.97 -5.78
CA ALA A 80 -3.55 2.94 -6.51
C ALA A 80 -5.00 3.39 -6.67
N TRP A 81 -5.67 2.89 -7.71
CA TRP A 81 -7.00 3.36 -8.08
C TRP A 81 -8.03 2.29 -7.74
N ALA A 82 -9.20 2.72 -7.32
CA ALA A 82 -10.36 1.87 -7.20
C ALA A 82 -11.25 2.07 -8.42
N ASP A 83 -10.79 1.68 -9.62
CA ASP A 83 -11.56 1.88 -10.86
C ASP A 83 -12.54 0.72 -11.13
N CYS A 84 -13.16 0.20 -10.08
CA CYS A 84 -13.87 -1.07 -10.15
C CYS A 84 -15.37 -0.94 -9.78
N CYS A 85 -15.79 0.27 -9.36
CA CYS A 85 -17.18 0.64 -9.10
C CYS A 85 -17.79 1.48 -10.25
N ASP A 86 -17.18 1.45 -11.45
CA ASP A 86 -17.66 2.09 -12.68
C ASP A 86 -18.68 1.24 -13.47
N GLY A 87 -18.99 0.03 -12.98
CA GLY A 87 -19.85 -0.94 -13.66
C GLY A 87 -19.11 -2.12 -14.29
N SER A 88 -17.78 -2.17 -14.17
CA SER A 88 -16.93 -3.25 -14.71
C SER A 88 -17.01 -4.61 -13.97
N GLY A 89 -17.75 -4.71 -12.86
CA GLY A 89 -18.08 -6.01 -12.22
C GLY A 89 -17.05 -6.55 -11.22
N CYS A 90 -16.23 -5.67 -10.65
CA CYS A 90 -15.30 -5.98 -9.57
C CYS A 90 -15.93 -6.71 -8.38
N ARG A 91 -15.24 -7.75 -7.88
CA ARG A 91 -15.68 -8.55 -6.72
C ARG A 91 -15.90 -7.70 -5.46
N HIS A 92 -15.15 -6.61 -5.31
CA HIS A 92 -15.19 -5.74 -4.12
C HIS A 92 -16.26 -4.64 -4.18
N CYS A 93 -16.90 -4.41 -5.33
CA CYS A 93 -17.99 -3.43 -5.51
C CYS A 93 -19.39 -4.08 -5.64
N ARG A 94 -19.55 -5.37 -5.32
CA ARG A 94 -20.87 -6.01 -5.34
C ARG A 94 -21.74 -5.52 -4.19
N GLY A 95 -22.65 -4.59 -4.49
CA GLY A 95 -23.87 -4.32 -3.71
C GLY A 95 -24.94 -5.37 -3.93
#